data_AF-A0A519STM9-F1
#
_entry.id   AF-A0A519STM9-F1
#
_cell.length_a   1.000
_cell.length_b   1.000
_cell.length_c   1.000
_cell.angle_alpha   90.00
_cell.angle_beta   90.00
_cell.angle_gamma   90.00
#
_symmetry.space_group_name_H-M   'P 1'
#
loop_
_entity.id
_entity.type
_entity.pdbx_description
1 polymer ?
#
loop_
_entity_poly.entity_id
_entity_poly.type
_entity_poly.pdbx_seq_one_letter_code
_entity_poly.pdbx_strand_id
1 'polypeptide(L)'
;MPLIEVAQRRNLHHRKYYPKIDGLRFVAITLVLFEHFPPWIGRYFSGGYYGVDLFFVISGFLITKILYQSKEHNFFKAYMGFLGRRTLR
;
A
#
# COMPACT_ATOMS: atom_id res chain seq x y z
N MET A 1 39.13 -18.08 -3.40
CA MET A 1 38.47 -16.90 -2.80
C MET A 1 37.06 -16.71 -3.39
N PRO A 2 36.00 -17.35 -2.86
CA PRO A 2 34.61 -17.18 -3.33
C PRO A 2 33.71 -16.30 -2.44
N LEU A 3 34.28 -15.59 -1.45
CA LEU A 3 33.50 -14.92 -0.38
C LEU A 3 32.93 -13.54 -0.78
N ILE A 4 33.36 -12.96 -1.90
CA ILE A 4 32.92 -11.61 -2.32
C ILE A 4 31.67 -11.65 -3.22
N GLU A 5 31.44 -12.76 -3.93
CA GLU A 5 30.32 -12.86 -4.88
C GLU A 5 28.96 -13.07 -4.18
N VAL A 6 28.94 -13.76 -3.03
CA VAL A 6 27.71 -14.04 -2.27
C VAL A 6 27.14 -12.77 -1.61
N ALA A 7 28.00 -11.80 -1.24
CA ALA A 7 27.58 -10.56 -0.61
C ALA A 7 26.88 -9.58 -1.58
N GLN A 8 27.12 -9.71 -2.89
CA GLN A 8 26.60 -8.79 -3.90
C GLN A 8 25.13 -9.08 -4.33
N ARG A 9 24.56 -10.22 -3.90
CA ARG A 9 23.15 -10.57 -4.18
C ARG A 9 22.14 -9.90 -3.25
N ARG A 10 22.56 -9.09 -2.28
CA ARG A 10 21.66 -8.14 -1.59
C ARG A 10 21.52 -6.86 -2.41
N ASN A 11 21.06 -6.99 -3.65
CA ASN A 11 20.42 -5.86 -4.33
C ASN A 11 19.14 -5.58 -3.55
N LEU A 12 19.26 -4.72 -2.53
CA LEU A 12 18.13 -4.10 -1.85
C LEU A 12 17.35 -3.40 -2.95
N HIS A 13 16.32 -4.07 -3.47
CA HIS A 13 15.34 -3.47 -4.36
C HIS A 13 14.79 -2.27 -3.60
N HIS A 14 15.34 -1.09 -3.89
CA HIS A 14 14.91 0.18 -3.35
C HIS A 14 13.52 0.37 -3.92
N ARG A 15 12.49 -0.13 -3.21
CA ARG A 15 11.11 0.03 -3.64
C ARG A 15 10.90 1.53 -3.70
N LYS A 16 10.75 2.05 -4.91
CA LYS A 16 10.52 3.47 -5.15
C LYS A 16 9.32 3.89 -4.32
N TYR A 17 9.59 4.65 -3.26
CA TYR A 17 8.58 5.14 -2.34
C TYR A 17 7.85 6.29 -3.02
N TYR A 18 6.52 6.26 -3.01
CA TYR A 18 5.68 7.27 -3.65
C TYR A 18 4.91 8.05 -2.57
N PRO A 19 5.54 9.03 -1.92
CA PRO A 19 4.93 9.77 -0.79
C PRO A 19 3.61 10.45 -1.19
N LYS A 20 3.47 10.85 -2.45
CA LYS A 20 2.23 11.45 -2.98
C LYS A 20 1.02 10.50 -2.89
N ILE A 21 1.24 9.20 -3.10
CA ILE A 21 0.17 8.18 -3.07
C ILE A 21 -0.24 7.88 -1.63
N ASP A 22 0.73 7.84 -0.71
CA ASP A 22 0.43 7.69 0.71
C ASP A 22 -0.28 8.93 1.29
N GLY A 23 0.05 10.12 0.82
CA GLY A 23 -0.70 11.35 1.15
C GLY A 23 -2.15 11.29 0.67
N LEU A 24 -2.42 10.73 -0.51
CA LEU A 24 -3.79 10.53 -0.99
C LEU A 24 -4.56 9.50 -0.14
N ARG A 25 -3.88 8.44 0.32
CA ARG A 25 -4.46 7.48 1.28
C ARG A 25 -4.78 8.14 2.61
N PHE A 26 -3.92 9.05 3.07
CA PHE A 26 -4.17 9.83 4.29
C PHE A 26 -5.44 10.68 4.14
N VAL A 27 -5.58 11.44 3.04
CA VAL A 27 -6.80 12.21 2.75
C VAL A 27 -8.05 11.31 2.73
N ALA A 28 -7.96 10.14 2.09
CA ALA A 28 -9.05 9.18 2.04
C ALA A 28 -9.45 8.71 3.46
N ILE A 29 -8.48 8.33 4.30
CA ILE A 29 -8.73 7.94 5.71
C ILE A 29 -9.33 9.11 6.50
N THR A 30 -8.82 10.32 6.31
CA THR A 30 -9.35 11.52 6.97
C THR A 30 -10.84 11.73 6.65
N LEU A 31 -11.26 11.57 5.39
CA LEU A 31 -12.68 11.63 4.99
C LEU A 31 -13.52 10.56 5.69
N VAL A 32 -13.00 9.34 5.85
CA VAL A 32 -13.68 8.25 6.58
C VAL A 32 -13.80 8.55 8.07
N LEU A 33 -12.74 9.08 8.68
CA LEU A 33 -12.75 9.44 10.10
C LEU A 33 -13.73 10.60 10.37
N PHE A 34 -13.84 11.56 9.46
CA PHE A 34 -14.84 12.64 9.55
C PHE A 34 -16.29 12.14 9.51
N GLU A 35 -16.54 10.98 8.89
CA GLU A 35 -17.85 10.33 8.89
C GLU A 35 -18.13 9.58 10.20
N HIS A 36 -17.11 9.00 10.82
CA HIS A 36 -17.25 8.06 11.94
C HIS A 36 -17.21 8.71 13.35
N PHE A 37 -16.54 9.86 13.52
CA PHE A 37 -16.40 10.54 14.81
C PHE A 37 -17.46 11.68 14.96
N PRO A 38 -18.50 11.52 15.80
CA PRO A 38 -19.92 11.93 15.65
C PRO A 38 -20.22 13.44 15.97
N PRO A 39 -21.46 13.89 16.28
CA PRO A 39 -22.78 13.79 15.64
C PRO A 39 -23.26 15.12 15.00
N TRP A 40 -22.45 16.19 15.04
CA TRP A 40 -22.82 17.54 14.59
C TRP A 40 -22.58 17.78 13.08
N ILE A 41 -21.61 17.09 12.49
CA ILE A 41 -21.16 17.27 11.10
C ILE A 41 -21.65 16.15 10.17
N GLY A 42 -21.77 14.93 10.69
CA GLY A 42 -22.23 13.76 9.90
C GLY A 42 -23.65 13.87 9.35
N ARG A 43 -24.50 14.74 9.91
CA ARG A 43 -25.88 14.96 9.41
C ARG A 43 -25.91 15.74 8.08
N TYR A 44 -24.85 16.48 7.76
CA TYR A 44 -24.74 17.28 6.54
C TYR A 44 -23.72 16.74 5.53
N PHE A 45 -22.90 15.76 5.94
CA PHE A 45 -21.79 15.26 5.12
C PHE A 45 -21.92 13.76 4.88
N SER A 46 -22.77 13.37 3.94
CA SER A 46 -22.87 12.01 3.41
C SER A 46 -21.77 11.75 2.37
N GLY A 47 -20.53 12.11 2.68
CA GLY A 47 -19.39 12.02 1.75
C GLY A 47 -18.32 11.01 2.19
N GLY A 48 -18.44 10.45 3.38
CA GLY A 48 -17.40 9.59 3.96
C GLY A 48 -17.22 8.24 3.26
N TYR A 49 -18.29 7.69 2.69
CA TYR A 49 -18.23 6.46 1.90
C TYR A 49 -17.30 6.58 0.69
N TYR A 50 -17.22 7.75 0.05
CA TYR A 50 -16.25 8.00 -1.03
C TYR A 50 -14.80 7.91 -0.53
N GLY A 51 -14.55 8.27 0.74
CA GLY A 51 -13.25 8.10 1.38
C GLY A 51 -12.86 6.63 1.50
N VAL A 52 -13.82 5.76 1.82
CA VAL A 52 -13.64 4.31 1.90
C VAL A 52 -13.28 3.75 0.51
N ASP A 53 -14.10 4.08 -0.50
CA ASP A 53 -13.88 3.63 -1.88
C ASP A 53 -12.53 4.09 -2.42
N LEU A 54 -12.21 5.37 -2.22
CA LEU A 54 -10.94 5.95 -2.65
C LEU A 54 -9.74 5.28 -1.97
N PHE A 55 -9.83 5.02 -0.66
CA PHE A 55 -8.77 4.34 0.09
C PHE A 55 -8.50 2.93 -0.47
N PHE A 56 -9.55 2.16 -0.73
CA PHE A 56 -9.43 0.82 -1.28
C PHE A 56 -8.89 0.82 -2.71
N VAL A 57 -9.37 1.72 -3.57
CA VAL A 57 -8.88 1.85 -4.95
C VAL A 57 -7.39 2.19 -4.98
N ILE A 58 -6.94 3.17 -4.19
CA ILE A 58 -5.52 3.56 -4.15
C ILE A 58 -4.65 2.44 -3.58
N SER A 59 -5.12 1.78 -2.52
CA SER A 59 -4.38 0.69 -1.88
C SER A 59 -4.27 -0.52 -2.83
N GLY A 60 -5.35 -0.87 -3.52
CA GLY A 60 -5.37 -1.90 -4.56
C GLY A 60 -4.42 -1.58 -5.71
N PHE A 61 -4.46 -0.36 -6.24
CA PHE A 61 -3.53 0.10 -7.29
C PHE A 61 -2.07 -0.05 -6.86
N LEU A 62 -1.73 0.37 -5.64
CA LEU A 62 -0.36 0.28 -5.14
C LEU A 62 0.09 -1.17 -4.96
N ILE A 63 -0.76 -2.04 -4.42
CA ILE A 63 -0.47 -3.47 -4.26
C ILE A 63 -0.27 -4.13 -5.62
N THR A 64 -1.18 -3.91 -6.57
CA THR A 64 -1.08 -4.46 -7.92
C THR A 64 0.18 -3.97 -8.64
N LYS A 65 0.52 -2.68 -8.55
CA LYS A 65 1.77 -2.14 -9.08
C LYS A 65 2.99 -2.82 -8.46
N ILE A 66 2.98 -3.06 -7.15
CA ILE A 66 4.04 -3.72 -6.40
C ILE A 66 4.23 -5.18 -6.84
N LEU A 67 3.12 -5.89 -7.10
CA LEU A 67 3.12 -7.27 -7.57
C LEU A 67 3.54 -7.35 -9.04
N TYR A 68 3.06 -6.44 -9.87
CA TYR A 68 3.43 -6.34 -11.29
C TYR A 68 4.93 -6.06 -11.49
N GLN A 69 5.53 -5.25 -10.60
CA GLN A 69 6.97 -5.00 -10.60
C GLN A 69 7.80 -6.15 -10.00
N SER A 70 7.16 -7.18 -9.44
CA SER A 70 7.87 -8.35 -8.95
C SER A 70 8.27 -9.25 -10.11
N LYS A 71 9.42 -9.93 -9.99
CA LYS A 71 9.89 -10.89 -11.01
C LYS A 71 9.14 -12.23 -10.96
N GLU A 72 8.13 -12.34 -10.10
CA GLU A 72 7.37 -13.57 -9.90
C GLU A 72 6.23 -13.62 -10.92
N HIS A 73 6.26 -14.64 -11.79
CA HIS A 73 5.22 -14.86 -12.81
C HIS A 73 3.92 -15.40 -12.22
N ASN A 74 3.97 -15.97 -11.00
CA ASN A 74 2.80 -16.48 -10.31
C ASN A 74 2.29 -15.45 -9.30
N PHE A 75 1.07 -14.98 -9.50
CA PHE A 75 0.42 -13.99 -8.64
C PHE A 75 0.40 -14.41 -7.17
N PHE A 76 0.11 -15.68 -6.87
CA PHE A 76 0.03 -16.18 -5.50
C PHE A 76 1.39 -16.14 -4.81
N LYS A 77 2.47 -16.55 -5.50
CA LYS A 77 3.84 -16.45 -4.97
C LYS A 77 4.28 -15.00 -4.78
N ALA A 78 3.97 -14.12 -5.73
CA ALA A 78 4.24 -12.69 -5.64
C ALA A 78 3.55 -12.07 -4.41
N TYR A 79 2.28 -12.42 -4.20
CA TYR A 79 1.44 -11.94 -3.11
C TYR A 79 1.90 -12.45 -1.75
N MET A 80 2.17 -13.75 -1.61
CA MET A 80 2.73 -14.33 -0.39
C MET A 80 4.08 -13.71 -0.04
N GLY A 81 4.95 -13.51 -1.03
CA GLY A 81 6.22 -12.82 -0.82
C GLY A 81 6.04 -11.36 -0.41
N PHE A 82 5.01 -10.67 -0.91
CA PHE A 82 4.67 -9.31 -0.50
C PHE A 82 4.17 -9.27 0.95
N LEU A 83 3.24 -10.15 1.32
CA LEU A 83 2.73 -10.24 2.68
C LEU A 83 3.84 -10.58 3.68
N GLY A 84 4.66 -11.60 3.40
CA GLY A 84 5.78 -11.97 4.28
C GLY A 84 6.73 -10.80 4.54
N ARG A 85 7.07 -10.00 3.52
CA ARG A 85 7.90 -8.78 3.71
C ARG A 85 7.21 -7.68 4.52
N ARG A 86 5.88 -7.66 4.59
CA ARG A 86 5.11 -6.62 5.27
C ARG A 86 4.74 -7.00 6.69
N THR A 87 4.58 -8.29 6.99
CA THR A 87 4.26 -8.82 8.32
C THR A 87 5.50 -9.19 9.14
N LEU A 88 6.60 -9.58 8.51
CA LEU A 88 7.88 -9.88 9.18
C LEU A 88 8.74 -8.62 9.44
N ARG A 89 8.11 -7.44 9.42
CA ARG A 89 8.77 -6.15 9.67
C ARG A 89 8.45 -5.63 11.06
#